data_AF-A0A4R9JP48-F1
#
_entry.id   AF-A0A4R9JP48-F1
#
_cell.length_a   1.000
_cell.length_b   1.000
_cell.length_c   1.000
_cell.angle_alpha   90.00
_cell.angle_beta   90.00
_cell.angle_gamma   90.00
#
_symmetry.space_group_name_H-M   'P 1'
#
loop_
_entity.id
_entity.type
_entity.pdbx_description
1 polymer ?
#
loop_
_entity_poly.entity_id
_entity_poly.type
_entity_poly.pdbx_seq_one_letter_code
_entity_poly.pdbx_strand_id
1 'polypeptide(L)'
;MIQHLTKILILAAITWVSVPVFAGAEAKMKSEASVPYDPNKKKPGEECKSSDECQNHHECKSDGEKNVCTAPPPRKLPPGVVT
;
A
#
# COMPACT_ATOMS: atom_id res chain seq x y z
N MET A 1 59.71 -13.06 7.71
CA MET A 1 58.70 -13.60 6.76
C MET A 1 57.31 -13.74 7.38
N ILE A 2 57.18 -14.31 8.59
CA ILE A 2 55.89 -14.52 9.28
C ILE A 2 55.13 -13.22 9.57
N GLN A 3 55.81 -12.13 9.94
CA GLN A 3 55.18 -10.84 10.25
C GLN A 3 54.47 -10.18 9.05
N HIS A 4 54.99 -10.37 7.83
CA HIS A 4 54.34 -9.86 6.62
C HIS A 4 53.12 -10.72 6.25
N LEU A 5 53.18 -12.02 6.53
CA LEU A 5 52.08 -12.95 6.31
C LEU A 5 50.88 -12.65 7.23
N THR A 6 51.15 -12.30 8.50
CA THR A 6 50.11 -11.89 9.45
C THR A 6 49.42 -10.59 9.03
N LYS A 7 50.18 -9.61 8.51
CA LYS A 7 49.64 -8.33 8.03
C LYS A 7 48.73 -8.51 6.80
N ILE A 8 49.10 -9.42 5.88
CA ILE A 8 48.28 -9.74 4.70
C ILE A 8 46.97 -10.41 5.11
N LEU A 9 47.01 -11.34 6.08
CA LEU A 9 45.80 -12.00 6.60
C LEU A 9 44.83 -11.01 7.26
N ILE A 10 45.34 -10.03 8.01
CA ILE A 10 44.49 -9.01 8.65
C ILE A 10 43.84 -8.09 7.61
N LEU A 11 44.58 -7.68 6.57
CA LEU A 11 44.04 -6.84 5.50
C LEU A 11 42.93 -7.55 4.70
N ALA A 12 43.10 -8.85 4.40
CA ALA A 12 42.09 -9.65 3.70
C ALA A 12 40.80 -9.81 4.51
N ALA A 13 40.90 -9.94 5.85
CA ALA A 13 39.74 -10.04 6.72
C ALA A 13 38.91 -8.74 6.73
N ILE A 14 39.55 -7.57 6.70
CA ILE A 14 38.86 -6.27 6.74
C ILE A 14 38.07 -6.03 5.44
N THR A 15 38.61 -6.44 4.27
CA THR A 15 37.93 -6.27 2.98
C THR A 15 36.68 -7.13 2.80
N TRP A 16 36.53 -8.21 3.57
CA TRP A 16 35.37 -9.09 3.47
C TRP A 16 34.16 -8.57 4.26
N VAL A 17 34.38 -7.71 5.26
CA VAL A 17 33.33 -7.21 6.16
C VAL A 17 32.67 -5.93 5.62
N SER A 18 33.25 -5.28 4.61
CA SER A 18 32.79 -3.99 4.09
C SER A 18 31.75 -4.06 2.96
N VAL A 19 31.06 -5.20 2.76
CA VAL A 19 29.88 -5.24 1.88
C VAL A 19 28.60 -5.29 2.70
N PRO A 20 28.09 -4.13 3.15
CA PRO A 20 26.68 -4.08 3.50
C PRO A 20 25.96 -3.01 2.67
N VAL A 21 24.78 -3.40 2.20
CA VAL A 21 23.63 -2.54 1.94
C VAL A 21 23.69 -1.67 0.68
N PHE A 22 23.41 -2.24 -0.49
CA PHE A 22 22.67 -1.52 -1.53
C PHE A 22 21.79 -2.47 -2.35
N ALA A 23 21.08 -3.37 -1.67
CA ALA A 23 19.82 -3.87 -2.21
C ALA A 23 18.79 -2.78 -1.90
N GLY A 24 18.66 -1.82 -2.82
CA GLY A 24 17.57 -0.84 -2.75
C GLY A 24 16.28 -1.62 -2.63
N ALA A 25 15.64 -1.53 -1.46
CA ALA A 25 14.31 -2.07 -1.27
C ALA A 25 13.37 -1.26 -2.16
N GLU A 26 13.20 -1.72 -3.40
CA GLU A 26 12.12 -1.29 -4.27
C GLU A 26 10.82 -1.83 -3.66
N ALA A 27 10.33 -1.13 -2.64
CA ALA A 27 8.98 -1.30 -2.17
C ALA A 27 8.06 -0.90 -3.33
N LYS A 28 7.65 -1.90 -4.14
CA LYS A 28 6.60 -1.73 -5.13
C LYS A 28 5.36 -1.31 -4.37
N MET A 29 5.08 -0.01 -4.39
CA MET A 29 3.88 0.56 -3.82
C MET A 29 2.71 -0.14 -4.49
N LYS A 30 2.01 -0.99 -3.73
CA LYS A 30 0.86 -1.72 -4.22
C LYS A 30 -0.23 -0.68 -4.44
N SER A 31 -0.33 -0.20 -5.68
CA SER A 31 -1.41 0.68 -6.12
C SER A 31 -2.72 0.06 -5.65
N GLU A 32 -3.50 0.80 -4.86
CA GLU A 32 -4.81 0.36 -4.43
C GLU A 32 -5.61 0.05 -5.69
N ALA A 33 -5.92 -1.23 -5.89
CA ALA A 33 -6.69 -1.68 -7.03
C ALA A 33 -8.04 -0.95 -6.97
N SER A 34 -8.24 0.00 -7.89
CA SER A 34 -9.53 0.61 -8.10
C SER A 34 -10.51 -0.52 -8.39
N VAL A 35 -11.50 -0.70 -7.52
CA VAL A 35 -12.48 -1.77 -7.70
C VAL A 35 -13.23 -1.47 -9.00
N PRO A 36 -13.32 -2.43 -9.93
CA PRO A 36 -14.03 -2.24 -11.18
C PRO A 36 -15.46 -1.77 -10.90
N TYR A 37 -15.84 -0.67 -11.53
CA TYR A 37 -17.21 -0.14 -11.47
C TYR A 37 -18.14 -1.13 -12.14
N ASP A 38 -19.10 -1.69 -11.39
CA ASP A 38 -20.13 -2.55 -11.94
C ASP A 38 -21.26 -1.69 -12.56
N PRO A 39 -21.51 -1.76 -13.87
CA PRO A 39 -22.54 -0.95 -14.51
C PRO A 39 -23.96 -1.32 -14.11
N ASN A 40 -24.18 -2.48 -13.47
CA ASN A 40 -25.50 -2.92 -13.01
C ASN A 40 -25.80 -2.46 -11.57
N LYS A 41 -24.82 -1.89 -10.87
CA LYS A 41 -24.96 -1.42 -9.49
C LYS A 41 -25.07 0.10 -9.42
N LYS A 42 -25.77 0.56 -8.39
CA LYS A 42 -26.06 1.96 -8.11
C LYS A 42 -24.82 2.69 -7.62
N LYS A 43 -24.62 3.87 -8.20
CA LYS A 43 -23.54 4.80 -7.91
C LYS A 43 -23.84 5.62 -6.64
N PRO A 44 -22.82 6.22 -6.01
CA PRO A 44 -23.04 7.05 -4.84
C PRO A 44 -24.02 8.20 -5.15
N GLY A 45 -24.96 8.45 -4.23
CA GLY A 45 -26.05 9.42 -4.39
C GLY A 45 -27.34 8.85 -5.01
N GLU A 46 -27.33 7.61 -5.52
CA GLU A 46 -28.56 6.96 -5.99
C GLU A 46 -29.30 6.22 -4.88
N GLU A 47 -30.61 6.20 -5.02
CA GLU A 47 -31.51 5.61 -4.04
C GLU A 47 -31.37 4.09 -3.97
N CYS A 48 -31.10 3.56 -2.79
CA CYS A 48 -30.95 2.14 -2.53
C CYS A 48 -31.96 1.67 -1.50
N LYS A 49 -32.40 0.43 -1.63
CA LYS A 49 -33.21 -0.26 -0.62
C LYS A 49 -32.37 -1.24 0.19
N SER A 50 -31.34 -1.82 -0.42
CA SER A 50 -30.33 -2.65 0.23
C SER A 50 -28.92 -2.27 -0.24
N SER A 51 -27.90 -2.53 0.59
CA SER A 51 -26.49 -2.28 0.24
C SER A 51 -26.00 -3.13 -0.94
N ASP A 52 -26.66 -4.24 -1.26
CA ASP A 52 -26.33 -5.10 -2.41
C ASP A 52 -26.54 -4.39 -3.76
N GLU A 53 -27.46 -3.41 -3.80
CA GLU A 53 -27.72 -2.60 -4.98
C GLU A 53 -26.64 -1.56 -5.22
N CYS A 54 -25.86 -1.20 -4.19
CA CYS A 54 -24.79 -0.23 -4.27
C CYS A 54 -23.50 -0.85 -4.79
N GLN A 55 -22.62 -0.01 -5.36
CA GLN A 55 -21.31 -0.46 -5.79
C GLN A 55 -20.54 -1.24 -4.71
N ASN A 56 -19.62 -2.11 -5.13
CA ASN A 56 -18.82 -2.89 -4.19
C ASN A 56 -18.07 -1.95 -3.23
N HIS A 57 -18.12 -2.25 -1.93
CA HIS A 57 -17.63 -1.41 -0.82
C HIS A 57 -18.42 -0.11 -0.56
N HIS A 58 -19.56 0.13 -1.22
CA HIS A 58 -20.47 1.22 -0.88
C HIS A 58 -21.54 0.74 0.08
N GLU A 59 -21.97 1.63 0.97
CA GLU A 59 -23.02 1.35 1.95
C GLU A 59 -24.31 2.10 1.60
N CYS A 60 -25.46 1.47 1.81
CA CYS A 60 -26.74 2.13 1.71
C CYS A 60 -27.05 2.88 3.01
N LYS A 61 -27.01 4.22 2.98
CA LYS A 61 -27.18 5.08 4.16
C LYS A 61 -28.31 6.08 3.95
N SER A 62 -29.07 6.36 5.00
CA SER A 62 -30.14 7.36 4.93
C SER A 62 -29.57 8.78 4.86
N ASP A 63 -30.01 9.55 3.86
CA ASP A 63 -29.68 10.97 3.69
C ASP A 63 -30.74 11.90 4.33
N GLY A 64 -31.70 11.32 5.06
CA GLY A 64 -32.79 12.05 5.73
C GLY A 64 -34.13 11.98 5.00
N GLU A 65 -34.13 11.98 3.66
CA GLU A 65 -35.35 11.82 2.85
C GLU A 65 -35.48 10.42 2.24
N LYS A 66 -34.35 9.83 1.88
CA LYS A 66 -34.26 8.51 1.21
C LYS A 66 -32.93 7.84 1.55
N ASN A 67 -32.88 6.53 1.37
CA ASN A 67 -31.64 5.77 1.52
C ASN A 67 -30.85 5.86 0.21
N VAL A 68 -29.59 6.24 0.30
CA VAL A 68 -28.71 6.43 -0.85
C VAL A 68 -27.40 5.66 -0.69
N CYS A 69 -26.83 5.22 -1.81
CA CYS A 69 -25.51 4.62 -1.81
C CYS A 69 -24.46 5.67 -1.45
N THR A 70 -23.57 5.35 -0.51
CA THR A 70 -22.50 6.23 -0.06
C THR A 70 -21.15 5.57 -0.32
N ALA A 71 -20.20 6.34 -0.86
CA ALA A 71 -18.85 5.84 -1.09
C ALA A 71 -18.12 5.58 0.24
N PRO A 72 -17.25 4.57 0.31
CA PRO A 72 -16.47 4.30 1.51
C PRO A 72 -15.54 5.47 1.83
N PRO A 73 -15.29 5.75 3.12
CA PRO A 73 -14.39 6.84 3.51
C PRO A 73 -12.98 6.57 2.98
N PRO A 74 -12.27 7.60 2.51
CA PRO A 74 -10.87 7.45 2.10
C PRO A 74 -10.05 6.95 3.29
N ARG A 75 -9.20 5.95 3.04
CA ARG A 75 -8.30 5.45 4.08
C ARG A 75 -7.38 6.58 4.50
N LYS A 76 -7.34 6.86 5.81
CA LYS A 76 -6.39 7.83 6.36
C LYS A 76 -5.00 7.20 6.23
N LEU A 77 -4.21 7.71 5.30
CA LEU A 77 -2.79 7.41 5.26
C LEU A 77 -2.12 8.05 6.49
N PRO A 78 -1.17 7.37 7.15
CA PRO A 78 -0.40 7.98 8.22
C PRO A 78 0.34 9.23 7.68
N PRO A 79 0.39 10.33 8.46
CA PRO A 79 1.07 11.55 8.04
C PRO A 79 2.55 11.23 7.77
N GLY A 80 3.03 11.54 6.56
CA GLY A 80 4.38 11.21 6.09
C GLY A 80 4.44 10.24 4.90
N VAL A 81 3.31 9.65 4.50
CA VAL A 81 3.18 8.91 3.24
C VAL A 81 2.50 9.81 2.20
N VAL A 82 3.24 10.83 1.75
CA VAL A 82 2.98 11.48 0.45
C VAL A 82 4.16 11.07 -0.43
N THR A 83 3.90 10.15 -1.36
CA THR A 83 4.80 9.90 -2.49
C THR A 83 4.69 11.03 -3.49
#